data_AF-A0A968VGL8-F1
#
_entry.id   AF-A0A968VGL8-F1
#
_cell.length_a   1.000
_cell.length_b   1.000
_cell.length_c   1.000
_cell.angle_alpha   90.00
_cell.angle_beta   90.00
_cell.angle_gamma   90.00
#
_symmetry.space_group_name_H-M   'P 1'
#
loop_
_entity.id
_entity.type
_entity.pdbx_description
1 polymer ?
#
loop_
_entity_poly.entity_id
_entity_poly.type
_entity_poly.pdbx_seq_one_letter_code
_entity_poly.pdbx_strand_id
1 'polypeptide(L)'
;MGYSFGSQPGTITNRSLGFQVQPGKTLALIGGNVLIDGGNLTALGGRIELGSVTGSGGVTLTPIPQGWEIDYTNTNNFAAIELINDSLLNINNFNFDGTGFCSCAGKILQLSILTLVQVTSHRIREGK
;
A
#
# COMPACT_ATOMS: atom_id res chain seq x y z
N MET A 1 17.41 3.56 -0.92
CA MET A 1 17.49 3.70 -2.40
C MET A 1 16.27 4.48 -2.87
N GLY A 2 16.40 5.39 -3.84
CA GLY A 2 15.28 6.19 -4.34
C GLY A 2 14.70 5.63 -5.64
N TYR A 3 13.38 5.67 -5.79
CA TYR A 3 12.68 5.34 -7.03
C TYR A 3 11.97 6.60 -7.54
N SER A 4 12.24 6.99 -8.77
CA SER A 4 11.60 8.14 -9.43
C SER A 4 10.54 7.67 -10.42
N PHE A 5 9.41 8.37 -10.42
CA PHE A 5 8.37 8.19 -11.41
C PHE A 5 8.49 9.24 -12.51
N GLY A 6 8.05 8.88 -13.72
CA GLY A 6 7.85 9.84 -14.81
C GLY A 6 6.74 10.84 -14.48
N SER A 7 6.47 11.79 -15.38
CA SER A 7 5.43 12.81 -15.21
C SER A 7 4.01 12.25 -15.02
N GLN A 8 3.79 11.00 -15.40
CA GLN A 8 2.50 10.32 -15.28
C GLN A 8 2.72 8.85 -14.88
N PRO A 9 2.80 8.57 -13.57
CA PRO A 9 2.89 7.21 -13.06
C PRO A 9 1.70 6.36 -13.54
N GLY A 10 1.94 5.11 -13.93
CA GLY A 10 0.90 4.22 -14.49
C GLY A 10 -0.08 3.73 -13.42
N THR A 11 -1.35 3.57 -13.80
CA THR A 11 -2.39 2.99 -12.94
C THR A 11 -2.07 1.53 -12.61
N ILE A 12 -2.25 1.15 -11.35
CA ILE A 12 -2.15 -0.22 -10.86
C ILE A 12 -3.57 -0.73 -10.61
N THR A 13 -3.95 -1.84 -11.24
CA THR A 13 -5.23 -2.51 -10.98
C THR A 13 -4.97 -3.95 -10.58
N ASN A 14 -5.42 -4.33 -9.38
CA ASN A 14 -5.36 -5.71 -8.90
C ASN A 14 -6.77 -6.30 -8.73
N ARG A 15 -7.00 -7.41 -9.43
CA ARG A 15 -8.23 -8.23 -9.38
C ARG A 15 -7.94 -9.69 -9.02
N SER A 16 -6.72 -9.98 -8.56
CA SER A 16 -6.27 -11.32 -8.23
C SER A 16 -6.75 -11.70 -6.83
N LEU A 17 -7.30 -12.89 -6.69
CA LEU A 17 -7.76 -13.46 -5.40
C LEU A 17 -6.61 -14.05 -4.56
N GLY A 18 -5.36 -13.99 -5.03
CA GLY A 18 -4.22 -14.60 -4.37
C GLY A 18 -2.92 -13.85 -4.60
N PHE A 19 -2.94 -12.52 -4.58
CA PHE A 19 -1.70 -11.74 -4.72
C PHE A 19 -0.96 -11.68 -3.39
N GLN A 20 -0.05 -12.65 -3.21
CA GLN A 20 0.59 -12.94 -1.95
C GLN A 20 2.12 -12.91 -2.04
N VAL A 21 2.76 -12.47 -0.96
CA VAL A 21 4.20 -12.64 -0.73
C VAL A 21 4.47 -13.64 0.40
N GLN A 22 5.70 -14.12 0.48
CA GLN A 22 6.16 -14.95 1.60
C GLN A 22 5.95 -14.22 2.94
N PRO A 23 5.74 -14.96 4.04
CA PRO A 23 5.59 -14.35 5.36
C PRO A 23 6.76 -13.43 5.73
N GLY A 24 6.46 -12.32 6.42
CA GLY A 24 7.47 -11.34 6.83
C GLY A 24 8.06 -10.48 5.71
N LYS A 25 7.50 -10.55 4.48
CA LYS A 25 7.92 -9.72 3.34
C LYS A 25 6.96 -8.56 3.09
N THR A 26 7.42 -7.60 2.29
CA THR A 26 6.60 -6.45 1.85
C THR A 26 5.97 -6.70 0.50
N LEU A 27 4.67 -6.46 0.41
CA LEU A 27 3.89 -6.30 -0.81
C LEU A 27 3.65 -4.80 -1.03
N ALA A 28 4.35 -4.19 -1.98
CA ALA A 28 4.23 -2.77 -2.26
C ALA A 28 3.64 -2.52 -3.67
N LEU A 29 2.58 -1.72 -3.74
CA LEU A 29 1.97 -1.25 -4.98
C LEU A 29 2.13 0.26 -5.05
N ILE A 30 3.17 0.74 -5.74
CA ILE A 30 3.53 2.17 -5.83
C ILE A 30 3.46 2.64 -7.28
N GLY A 31 2.55 3.56 -7.59
CA GLY A 31 2.33 4.03 -8.95
C GLY A 31 1.34 5.18 -9.03
N GLY A 32 0.60 5.25 -10.13
CA GLY A 32 -0.50 6.21 -10.34
C GLY A 32 -1.71 5.85 -9.49
N ASN A 33 -2.92 5.92 -10.05
CA ASN A 33 -4.11 5.43 -9.34
C ASN A 33 -3.93 3.94 -8.97
N VAL A 34 -4.30 3.55 -7.76
CA VAL A 34 -4.26 2.16 -7.29
C VAL A 34 -5.68 1.70 -7.05
N LEU A 35 -6.10 0.69 -7.80
CA LEU A 35 -7.43 0.08 -7.70
C LEU A 35 -7.29 -1.39 -7.31
N ILE A 36 -7.87 -1.76 -6.16
CA ILE A 36 -8.09 -3.16 -5.78
C ILE A 36 -9.57 -3.46 -5.97
N ASP A 37 -9.88 -4.29 -6.96
CA ASP A 37 -11.24 -4.57 -7.40
C ASP A 37 -11.52 -6.07 -7.22
N GLY A 38 -12.18 -6.41 -6.11
CA GLY A 38 -12.39 -7.80 -5.67
C GLY A 38 -11.12 -8.60 -5.44
N GLY A 39 -9.95 -7.96 -5.45
CA GLY A 39 -8.66 -8.59 -5.24
C GLY A 39 -8.35 -8.85 -3.77
N ASN A 40 -7.50 -9.85 -3.51
CA ASN A 40 -6.98 -10.19 -2.18
C ASN A 40 -5.46 -10.05 -2.16
N LEU A 41 -4.99 -9.09 -1.36
CA LEU A 41 -3.58 -8.84 -1.10
C LEU A 41 -3.19 -9.52 0.20
N THR A 42 -2.19 -10.40 0.19
CA THR A 42 -1.76 -11.13 1.39
C THR A 42 -0.27 -10.97 1.69
N ALA A 43 0.07 -10.49 2.89
CA ALA A 43 1.43 -10.40 3.41
C ALA A 43 1.47 -10.81 4.90
N LEU A 44 1.39 -12.12 5.15
CA LEU A 44 1.26 -12.70 6.49
C LEU A 44 2.44 -12.30 7.40
N GLY A 45 2.18 -11.54 8.48
CA GLY A 45 3.22 -11.08 9.41
C GLY A 45 4.26 -10.16 8.73
N GLY A 46 3.92 -9.63 7.56
CA GLY A 46 4.75 -8.77 6.74
C GLY A 46 4.12 -7.39 6.58
N ARG A 47 4.33 -6.76 5.41
CA ARG A 47 3.85 -5.41 5.13
C ARG A 47 3.05 -5.33 3.84
N ILE A 48 1.93 -4.62 3.86
CA ILE A 48 1.24 -4.15 2.65
C ILE A 48 1.40 -2.64 2.58
N GLU A 49 1.87 -2.14 1.45
CA GLU A 49 2.08 -0.71 1.21
C GLU A 49 1.40 -0.30 -0.10
N LEU A 50 0.42 0.60 -0.01
CA LEU A 50 -0.30 1.14 -1.17
C LEU A 50 0.07 2.61 -1.37
N GLY A 51 0.84 2.90 -2.42
CA GLY A 51 1.31 4.24 -2.75
C GLY A 51 0.74 4.73 -4.07
N SER A 52 -0.02 5.81 -4.04
CA SER A 52 -0.60 6.43 -5.23
C SER A 52 -0.11 7.87 -5.36
N VAL A 53 0.74 8.10 -6.35
CA VAL A 53 1.41 9.38 -6.61
C VAL A 53 1.06 9.89 -8.00
N THR A 54 1.12 11.20 -8.21
CA THR A 54 0.93 11.82 -9.53
C THR A 54 1.98 12.91 -9.78
N GLY A 55 2.20 13.24 -11.05
CA GLY A 55 3.28 14.13 -11.45
C GLY A 55 4.67 13.53 -11.28
N SER A 56 5.69 14.34 -11.59
CA SER A 56 7.08 13.97 -11.37
C SER A 56 7.41 13.98 -9.88
N GLY A 57 8.04 12.91 -9.39
CA GLY A 57 8.43 12.79 -7.98
C GLY A 57 9.09 11.45 -7.73
N GLY A 58 9.47 11.20 -6.48
CA GLY A 58 10.06 9.94 -6.08
C GLY A 58 9.74 9.57 -4.64
N VAL A 59 9.89 8.28 -4.38
CA VAL A 59 9.78 7.71 -3.03
C VAL A 59 11.13 7.16 -2.61
N THR A 60 11.39 7.18 -1.33
CA THR A 60 12.58 6.54 -0.75
C THR A 60 12.20 5.21 -0.18
N LEU A 61 12.91 4.15 -0.57
CA LEU A 61 12.79 2.82 0.02
C LEU A 61 13.92 2.61 1.01
N THR A 62 13.55 2.36 2.26
CA THR A 62 14.45 2.06 3.38
C THR A 62 14.23 0.60 3.80
N PRO A 63 15.27 -0.25 3.73
CA PRO A 63 15.15 -1.62 4.21
C PRO A 63 15.01 -1.62 5.74
N ILE A 64 14.10 -2.43 6.24
CA ILE A 64 13.83 -2.63 7.67
C ILE A 64 13.73 -4.14 7.96
N PRO A 65 13.81 -4.59 9.23
CA PRO A 65 13.77 -6.02 9.55
C PRO A 65 12.54 -6.75 8.99
N GLN A 66 11.40 -6.07 8.87
CA GLN A 66 10.15 -6.62 8.33
C GLN A 66 9.90 -6.25 6.85
N GLY A 67 10.96 -6.00 6.07
CA GLY A 67 10.89 -5.73 4.64
C GLY A 67 11.32 -4.31 4.27
N TRP A 68 10.39 -3.50 3.76
CA TRP A 68 10.65 -2.15 3.27
C TRP A 68 9.69 -1.14 3.91
N GLU A 69 10.26 -0.03 4.35
CA GLU A 69 9.54 1.21 4.65
C GLU A 69 9.63 2.14 3.44
N ILE A 70 8.52 2.78 3.09
CA ILE A 70 8.42 3.68 1.95
C ILE A 70 8.13 5.09 2.47
N ASP A 71 9.01 6.03 2.12
CA ASP A 71 8.89 7.43 2.50
C ASP A 71 8.46 8.29 1.30
N TYR A 72 7.36 9.01 1.50
CA TYR A 72 6.73 9.91 0.53
C TYR A 72 7.00 11.39 0.83
N THR A 73 7.95 11.74 1.71
CA THR A 73 8.31 13.12 2.03
C THR A 73 8.65 13.98 0.81
N ASN A 74 9.16 13.37 -0.27
CA ASN A 74 9.48 14.05 -1.53
C ASN A 74 8.35 13.99 -2.58
N THR A 75 7.17 13.50 -2.19
CA THR A 75 5.98 13.43 -3.06
C THR A 75 4.98 14.49 -2.64
N ASN A 76 4.66 15.40 -3.57
CA ASN A 76 3.74 16.51 -3.31
C ASN A 76 2.34 16.30 -3.88
N ASN A 77 2.16 15.36 -4.81
CA ASN A 77 0.86 15.07 -5.39
C ASN A 77 0.52 13.60 -5.28
N PHE A 78 -0.66 13.33 -4.74
CA PHE A 78 -1.20 12.00 -4.55
C PHE A 78 -2.35 11.74 -5.52
N ALA A 79 -2.39 10.52 -6.05
CA ALA A 79 -3.46 9.99 -6.88
C ALA A 79 -4.42 9.12 -6.03
N ALA A 80 -5.43 8.52 -6.67
CA ALA A 80 -6.48 7.77 -5.99
C ALA A 80 -6.03 6.39 -5.52
N ILE A 81 -6.48 5.99 -4.33
CA ILE A 81 -6.49 4.60 -3.86
C ILE A 81 -7.95 4.18 -3.64
N GLU A 82 -8.36 3.11 -4.31
CA GLU A 82 -9.72 2.59 -4.32
C GLU A 82 -9.73 1.09 -4.00
N LEU A 83 -10.54 0.71 -3.01
CA LEU A 83 -10.79 -0.68 -2.60
C LEU A 83 -12.28 -0.97 -2.78
N ILE A 84 -12.62 -1.74 -3.81
CA ILE A 84 -14.01 -1.99 -4.24
C ILE A 84 -14.30 -3.48 -4.40
N ASN A 85 -15.59 -3.82 -4.51
CA ASN A 85 -16.09 -5.17 -4.81
C ASN A 85 -15.55 -6.25 -3.86
N ASP A 86 -15.58 -5.99 -2.56
CA ASP A 86 -15.10 -6.90 -1.49
C ASP A 86 -13.60 -7.22 -1.57
N SER A 87 -12.79 -6.24 -1.97
CA SER A 87 -11.34 -6.34 -1.88
C SER A 87 -10.85 -6.55 -0.44
N LEU A 88 -9.80 -7.36 -0.28
CA LEU A 88 -9.25 -7.74 1.01
C LEU A 88 -7.75 -7.46 1.10
N LEU A 89 -7.33 -6.92 2.25
CA LEU A 89 -5.93 -6.79 2.64
C LEU A 89 -5.69 -7.67 3.87
N ASN A 90 -4.90 -8.74 3.73
CA ASN A 90 -4.63 -9.69 4.78
C ASN A 90 -3.16 -9.68 5.21
N ILE A 91 -2.93 -9.24 6.44
CA ILE A 91 -1.61 -9.24 7.10
C ILE A 91 -1.56 -10.19 8.30
N ASN A 92 -2.69 -10.82 8.63
CA ASN A 92 -2.83 -11.62 9.85
C ASN A 92 -2.05 -12.91 9.71
N ASN A 93 -1.10 -13.12 10.62
CA ASN A 93 -0.39 -14.39 10.71
C ASN A 93 -0.59 -14.96 12.11
N PHE A 94 -1.50 -15.92 12.23
CA PHE A 94 -1.84 -16.55 13.49
C PHE A 94 -0.70 -17.42 14.06
N ASN A 95 0.36 -17.66 13.29
CA ASN A 95 1.48 -18.55 13.65
C ASN A 95 2.75 -17.80 14.07
N PHE A 96 2.77 -16.47 14.08
CA PHE A 96 3.93 -15.66 14.45
C PHE A 96 3.54 -14.55 15.42
N ASP A 97 4.46 -14.21 16.31
CA ASP A 97 4.49 -13.02 17.18
C ASP A 97 4.68 -11.70 16.42
N GLY A 98 4.83 -11.78 15.09
CA GLY A 98 4.99 -10.64 14.20
C GLY A 98 3.69 -9.87 14.00
N THR A 99 3.69 -8.59 14.37
CA THR A 99 2.65 -7.64 14.00
C THR A 99 2.73 -7.38 12.50
N GLY A 100 1.74 -7.87 11.75
CA GLY A 100 1.56 -7.44 10.36
C GLY A 100 1.30 -5.92 10.30
N PHE A 101 1.73 -5.27 9.23
CA PHE A 101 1.54 -3.83 9.08
C PHE A 101 0.99 -3.48 7.69
N CYS A 102 0.00 -2.59 7.64
CA CYS A 102 -0.58 -2.10 6.40
C CYS A 102 -0.54 -0.57 6.42
N SER A 103 -0.07 0.03 5.33
CA SER A 103 0.01 1.48 5.17
C SER A 103 -0.42 1.89 3.77
N CYS A 104 -0.91 3.12 3.67
CA CYS A 104 -1.36 3.73 2.43
C CYS A 104 -0.97 5.20 2.38
N ALA A 105 -0.50 5.64 1.21
CA ALA A 105 -0.17 7.03 0.91
C ALA A 105 -0.80 7.41 -0.42
N GLY A 106 -1.94 8.10 -0.35
CA GLY A 106 -2.76 8.42 -1.52
C GLY A 106 -4.02 9.19 -1.12
N LYS A 107 -4.80 9.60 -2.11
CA LYS A 107 -6.18 10.06 -1.90
C LYS A 107 -7.07 8.83 -1.76
N ILE A 108 -7.45 8.50 -0.54
CA ILE A 108 -8.30 7.34 -0.24
C ILE A 108 -9.75 7.70 -0.57
N LEU A 109 -10.34 7.03 -1.56
CA LEU A 109 -11.70 7.38 -2.04
C LEU A 109 -12.78 6.42 -1.54
N GLN A 110 -12.46 5.16 -1.24
CA GLN A 110 -13.44 4.18 -0.74
C GLN A 110 -12.76 3.01 -0.02
N LEU A 111 -13.24 2.67 1.18
CA LEU A 111 -12.95 1.38 1.85
C LEU A 111 -14.24 0.56 1.86
N SER A 112 -14.25 -0.61 1.22
CA SER A 112 -15.32 -1.59 1.44
C SER A 112 -15.27 -2.09 2.88
N ILE A 113 -16.34 -1.83 3.61
CA ILE A 113 -16.61 -2.25 4.99
C ILE A 113 -16.60 -3.77 5.09
N LEU A 114 -15.45 -4.32 5.50
CA LEU A 114 -15.19 -5.63 6.16
C LEU A 114 -13.72 -5.74 6.59
N THR A 115 -12.86 -4.81 6.16
CA THR A 115 -11.42 -4.79 6.48
C THR A 115 -11.17 -4.34 7.93
N LEU A 116 -10.70 -5.24 8.80
CA LEU A 116 -10.11 -4.87 10.09
C LEU A 116 -8.75 -4.21 9.85
N VAL A 117 -8.73 -2.89 9.64
CA VAL A 117 -7.48 -2.13 9.65
C VAL A 117 -7.19 -1.70 11.09
N GLN A 118 -6.30 -2.40 11.80
CA GLN A 118 -5.64 -1.84 12.98
C GLN A 118 -4.62 -0.80 12.50
N VAL A 119 -5.08 0.44 12.29
CA VAL A 119 -4.19 1.59 12.02
C VAL A 119 -3.50 1.95 13.33
N THR A 120 -2.27 1.50 13.55
CA THR A 120 -1.44 2.01 14.64
C THR A 120 -0.58 3.15 14.14
N SER A 121 -0.90 4.35 14.63
CA SER A 121 -0.27 5.67 14.44
C SER A 121 -0.52 6.39 13.11
N HIS A 122 -1.31 7.45 13.26
CA HIS A 122 -1.93 8.30 12.26
C HIS A 122 -0.98 9.41 11.78
N ARG A 123 -0.70 9.48 10.48
CA ARG A 123 -0.30 10.72 9.80
C ARG A 123 -1.01 10.77 8.45
N ILE A 124 -2.28 11.16 8.47
CA ILE A 124 -2.98 11.57 7.26
C ILE A 124 -2.35 12.90 6.81
N ARG A 125 -1.69 12.89 5.64
CA ARG A 125 -1.33 14.11 4.92
C ARG A 125 -2.31 14.24 3.77
N GLU A 126 -3.39 14.98 3.99
CA GLU A 126 -4.21 15.45 2.89
C GLU A 126 -3.40 16.51 2.14
N GLY A 127 -3.06 16.23 0.87
CA GLY A 127 -2.45 17.22 -0.02
C GLY A 127 -3.44 18.36 -0.24
N LYS A 128 -2.99 19.58 0.03
CA LYS A 128 -3.73 20.81 -0.26
C LYS A 128 -3.88 21.02 -1.77
#